data_AF-A0A7C7UHD8-F1
#
_entry.id   AF-A0A7C7UHD8-F1
#
_cell.length_a   1.000
_cell.length_b   1.000
_cell.length_c   1.000
_cell.angle_alpha   90.00
_cell.angle_beta   90.00
_cell.angle_gamma   90.00
#
_symmetry.space_group_name_H-M   'P 1'
#
loop_
_entity.id
_entity.type
_entity.pdbx_description
1 polymer ?
#
loop_
_entity_poly.entity_id
_entity_poly.type
_entity_poly.pdbx_seq_one_letter_code
_entity_poly.pdbx_strand_id
1 'polypeptide(L)'
;MKFRIKVAKRTEACRSCGFCEDYACPSPGTCAGCGACRLACPYEAVFLEEREAWETVTIKVNGGKVEVPARTTVMEALKQLGYRFSPLPEKDSIHAPCMVGGCWSCAVMIDGELRPSCVTPVREAMNVETEIPDGVEALRLVHGFMGHTVGGVGTPWWLKGLSRYIEAACFACGCNLRCPQCQNWTTTYCGKEEPMTPKMAAETMTQLRRWTGVDRMAISGGESTLNRRWLTAYVGRLKKLNPDPEARIHVDTNATLLTPDYIDELIKAGMTDIGPDLKGLKLETFMEVTGLKNKVLALKLLENSWRALKYLVDNYWGKIFIGVGVPYNPSLISL
;
A
#
# COMPACT_ATOMS: atom_id res chain seq x y z
N MET A 1 27.09 8.44 -22.41
CA MET A 1 27.39 8.33 -20.96
C MET A 1 27.20 6.87 -20.54
N LYS A 2 27.97 6.35 -19.58
CA LYS A 2 27.84 4.95 -19.14
C LYS A 2 26.86 4.87 -17.97
N PHE A 3 25.72 4.24 -18.17
CA PHE A 3 24.70 4.12 -17.14
C PHE A 3 24.69 2.72 -16.52
N ARG A 4 24.19 2.61 -15.29
CA ARG A 4 23.93 1.32 -14.64
C ARG A 4 22.42 1.10 -14.53
N ILE A 5 21.95 0.02 -15.10
CA ILE A 5 20.56 -0.45 -14.97
C ILE A 5 20.51 -1.72 -14.14
N LYS A 6 19.33 -2.04 -13.63
CA LYS A 6 19.08 -3.29 -12.90
C LYS A 6 18.20 -4.21 -13.73
N VAL A 7 18.52 -5.50 -13.74
CA VAL A 7 17.74 -6.52 -14.44
C VAL A 7 17.41 -7.64 -13.47
N ALA A 8 16.14 -8.01 -13.38
CA ALA A 8 15.71 -9.13 -12.56
C ALA A 8 16.20 -10.45 -13.18
N LYS A 9 16.84 -11.28 -12.35
CA LYS A 9 17.26 -12.64 -12.69
C LYS A 9 16.72 -13.64 -11.69
N ARG A 10 16.41 -14.83 -12.18
CA ARG A 10 15.96 -15.96 -11.37
C ARG A 10 17.11 -16.89 -11.03
N THR A 11 17.09 -17.42 -9.82
CA THR A 11 18.00 -18.46 -9.36
C THR A 11 17.37 -19.84 -9.51
N GLU A 12 18.15 -20.88 -9.24
CA GLU A 12 17.70 -22.28 -9.17
C GLU A 12 16.66 -22.56 -8.08
N ALA A 13 16.50 -21.67 -7.10
CA ALA A 13 15.46 -21.78 -6.07
C ALA A 13 14.04 -21.50 -6.62
N CYS A 14 13.92 -21.01 -7.87
CA CYS A 14 12.64 -20.67 -8.47
C CYS A 14 11.78 -21.92 -8.69
N ARG A 15 10.57 -21.92 -8.10
CA ARG A 15 9.58 -23.01 -8.24
C ARG A 15 8.61 -22.85 -9.41
N SER A 16 8.82 -21.83 -10.26
CA SER A 16 7.95 -21.55 -11.42
C SER A 16 6.46 -21.42 -11.08
N CYS A 17 6.13 -20.83 -9.93
CA CYS A 17 4.74 -20.64 -9.47
C CYS A 17 3.94 -19.54 -10.19
N GLY A 18 4.54 -18.83 -11.16
CA GLY A 18 3.88 -17.76 -11.94
C GLY A 18 3.67 -16.42 -11.22
N PHE A 19 3.53 -16.41 -9.88
CA PHE A 19 3.04 -15.24 -9.14
C PHE A 19 3.73 -13.90 -9.49
N CYS A 20 5.06 -13.86 -9.46
CA CYS A 20 5.80 -12.61 -9.69
C CYS A 20 5.71 -12.11 -11.14
N GLU A 21 5.40 -12.96 -12.11
CA GLU A 21 5.21 -12.60 -13.52
C GLU A 21 3.79 -12.13 -13.78
N ASP A 22 2.83 -12.85 -13.20
CA ASP A 22 1.41 -12.66 -13.48
C ASP A 22 0.82 -11.48 -12.70
N TYR A 23 1.24 -11.27 -11.45
CA TYR A 23 0.60 -10.30 -10.54
C TYR A 23 1.47 -9.11 -10.15
N ALA A 24 2.81 -9.22 -10.25
CA ALA A 24 3.73 -8.19 -9.78
C ALA A 24 4.54 -7.49 -10.89
N CYS A 25 4.93 -8.20 -11.95
CA CYS A 25 5.79 -7.65 -13.00
C CYS A 25 5.00 -6.73 -13.96
N PRO A 26 5.32 -5.42 -14.03
CA PRO A 26 4.64 -4.47 -14.91
C PRO A 26 5.16 -4.51 -16.37
N SER A 27 6.24 -5.25 -16.64
CA SER A 27 6.97 -5.18 -17.92
C SER A 27 7.45 -6.56 -18.37
N PRO A 28 6.52 -7.45 -18.74
CA PRO A 28 6.89 -8.74 -19.33
C PRO A 28 7.63 -8.49 -20.66
N GLY A 29 8.80 -9.10 -20.84
CA GLY A 29 9.64 -8.93 -22.03
C GLY A 29 10.87 -8.04 -21.80
N THR A 30 10.66 -6.77 -21.41
CA THR A 30 11.76 -5.82 -21.21
C THR A 30 11.81 -5.34 -19.76
N CYS A 31 12.67 -5.97 -18.96
CA CYS A 31 12.83 -5.61 -17.55
C CYS A 31 13.29 -4.15 -17.39
N ALA A 32 12.55 -3.37 -16.61
CA ALA A 32 12.84 -1.99 -16.24
C ALA A 32 13.56 -1.84 -14.89
N GLY A 33 13.95 -2.95 -14.26
CA GLY A 33 14.70 -2.93 -13.00
C GLY A 33 13.91 -2.50 -11.75
N CYS A 34 12.58 -2.46 -11.80
CA CYS A 34 11.73 -1.96 -10.70
C CYS A 34 11.83 -2.76 -9.39
N GLY A 35 12.22 -4.04 -9.47
CA GLY A 35 12.35 -4.91 -8.30
C GLY A 35 11.03 -5.47 -7.73
N ALA A 36 9.88 -5.18 -8.33
CA ALA A 36 8.59 -5.70 -7.87
C ALA A 36 8.58 -7.24 -7.80
N CYS A 37 9.11 -7.93 -8.81
CA CYS A 37 9.21 -9.39 -8.84
C CYS A 37 10.16 -9.96 -7.77
N ARG A 38 11.19 -9.20 -7.35
CA ARG A 38 12.08 -9.56 -6.24
C ARG A 38 11.34 -9.51 -4.92
N LEU A 39 10.57 -8.45 -4.69
CA LEU A 39 9.76 -8.30 -3.48
C LEU A 39 8.64 -9.34 -3.40
N ALA A 40 8.06 -9.69 -4.56
CA ALA A 40 6.92 -10.59 -4.68
C ALA A 40 7.28 -12.07 -4.62
N CYS A 41 8.56 -12.46 -4.72
CA CYS A 41 8.94 -13.87 -4.84
C CYS A 41 8.89 -14.57 -3.47
N PRO A 42 7.98 -15.53 -3.25
CA PRO A 42 7.85 -16.22 -1.95
C PRO A 42 9.04 -17.15 -1.66
N TYR A 43 9.85 -17.48 -2.67
CA TYR A 43 11.03 -18.34 -2.54
C TYR A 43 12.34 -17.54 -2.54
N GLU A 44 12.26 -16.20 -2.50
CA GLU A 44 13.43 -15.30 -2.60
C GLU A 44 14.33 -15.60 -3.81
N ALA A 45 13.78 -16.22 -4.84
CA ALA A 45 14.50 -16.76 -5.99
C ALA A 45 14.78 -15.71 -7.09
N VAL A 46 14.62 -14.42 -6.79
CA VAL A 46 14.82 -13.33 -7.74
C VAL A 46 15.78 -12.31 -7.15
N PHE A 47 16.85 -11.99 -7.89
CA PHE A 47 17.78 -10.92 -7.55
C PHE A 47 17.86 -9.87 -8.66
N LEU A 48 18.36 -8.68 -8.33
CA LEU A 48 18.60 -7.61 -9.29
C LEU A 48 20.08 -7.59 -9.65
N GLU A 49 20.41 -7.95 -10.87
CA GLU A 49 21.76 -7.88 -11.44
C GLU A 49 22.00 -6.47 -11.98
N GLU A 50 23.11 -5.83 -11.60
CA GLU A 50 23.52 -4.57 -12.22
C GLU A 50 24.16 -4.84 -13.58
N ARG A 51 23.78 -4.04 -14.58
CA ARG A 51 24.33 -4.09 -15.93
C ARG A 51 24.65 -2.70 -16.44
N GLU A 52 25.66 -2.65 -17.29
CA GLU A 52 25.99 -1.43 -18.03
C GLU A 52 24.98 -1.24 -19.16
N ALA A 53 24.51 -0.01 -19.31
CA ALA A 53 23.62 0.40 -20.39
C ALA A 53 24.17 1.64 -21.08
N TRP A 54 23.98 1.64 -22.40
CA TRP A 54 24.40 2.72 -23.30
C TRP A 54 23.20 3.38 -23.98
N GLU A 55 22.09 2.65 -24.07
CA GLU A 55 20.83 3.15 -24.62
C GLU A 55 20.17 4.14 -23.68
N THR A 56 19.74 5.25 -24.25
CA THR A 56 19.02 6.33 -23.59
C THR A 56 17.69 6.57 -24.30
N VAL A 57 16.76 7.18 -23.59
CA VAL A 57 15.54 7.73 -24.15
C VAL A 57 15.41 9.19 -23.73
N THR A 58 14.82 10.02 -24.58
CA THR A 58 14.50 11.40 -24.23
C THR A 58 13.08 11.48 -23.69
N ILE A 59 12.95 12.02 -22.48
CA ILE A 59 11.65 12.27 -21.83
C ILE A 59 11.50 13.76 -21.52
N LYS A 60 10.27 14.19 -21.24
CA LYS A 60 9.98 15.53 -20.75
C LYS A 60 9.56 15.44 -19.28
N VAL A 61 10.20 16.19 -18.40
CA VAL A 61 9.87 16.26 -16.97
C VAL A 61 9.56 17.72 -16.63
N ASN A 62 8.32 18.01 -16.21
CA ASN A 62 7.86 19.36 -15.85
C ASN A 62 8.22 20.43 -16.91
N GLY A 63 8.04 20.12 -18.19
CA GLY A 63 8.41 21.05 -19.28
C GLY A 63 9.79 20.83 -19.88
N GLY A 64 10.77 20.37 -19.09
CA GLY A 64 12.17 20.22 -19.50
C GLY A 64 12.47 18.89 -20.18
N LYS A 65 13.18 18.91 -21.31
CA LYS A 65 13.67 17.69 -21.97
C LYS A 65 14.92 17.18 -21.27
N VAL A 66 14.95 15.88 -20.99
CA VAL A 66 16.06 15.21 -20.30
C VAL A 66 16.31 13.85 -20.93
N GLU A 67 17.58 13.49 -21.04
CA GLU A 67 18.02 12.17 -21.51
C GLU A 67 18.26 11.27 -20.29
N VAL A 68 17.62 10.09 -20.29
CA VAL A 68 17.71 9.12 -19.19
C VAL A 68 17.99 7.71 -19.73
N PRO A 69 18.54 6.80 -18.91
CA PRO A 69 18.80 5.43 -19.35
C PRO A 69 17.51 4.75 -19.80
N ALA A 70 17.53 4.09 -20.95
CA ALA A 70 16.47 3.17 -21.31
C ALA A 70 16.38 2.05 -20.26
N ARG A 71 15.23 1.36 -20.19
CA ARG A 71 15.02 0.20 -19.30
C ARG A 71 15.19 0.52 -17.81
N THR A 72 14.83 1.74 -17.42
CA THR A 72 14.68 2.14 -16.02
C THR A 72 13.24 2.56 -15.75
N THR A 73 12.88 2.76 -14.48
CA THR A 73 11.55 3.29 -14.12
C THR A 73 11.53 4.80 -14.09
N VAL A 74 10.34 5.39 -14.18
CA VAL A 74 10.15 6.85 -14.01
C VAL A 74 10.69 7.31 -12.65
N MET A 75 10.51 6.53 -11.59
CA MET A 75 11.11 6.84 -10.29
C MET A 75 12.64 6.96 -10.37
N GLU A 76 13.35 6.02 -11.00
CA GLU A 76 14.81 6.09 -11.08
C GLU A 76 15.31 7.18 -12.02
N ALA A 77 14.55 7.51 -13.07
CA ALA A 77 14.79 8.68 -13.88
C ALA A 77 14.65 9.97 -13.04
N LEU A 78 13.57 10.12 -12.28
CA LEU A 78 13.35 11.26 -11.40
C LEU A 78 14.43 11.36 -10.30
N LYS A 79 14.88 10.26 -9.72
CA LYS A 79 16.00 10.29 -8.75
C LYS A 79 17.30 10.83 -9.36
N GLN A 80 17.61 10.47 -10.61
CA GLN A 80 18.78 11.01 -11.31
C GLN A 80 18.71 12.52 -11.55
N LEU A 81 17.49 13.06 -11.64
CA LEU A 81 17.22 14.50 -11.76
C LEU A 81 17.16 15.21 -10.39
N GLY A 82 17.44 14.50 -9.29
CA GLY A 82 17.48 15.07 -7.93
C GLY A 82 16.18 14.99 -7.14
N TYR A 83 15.11 14.37 -7.68
CA TYR A 83 13.88 14.19 -6.92
C TYR A 83 14.07 13.15 -5.81
N ARG A 84 13.57 13.48 -4.62
CA ARG A 84 13.62 12.60 -3.46
C ARG A 84 12.39 11.70 -3.43
N PHE A 85 12.61 10.43 -3.10
CA PHE A 85 11.54 9.49 -2.77
C PHE A 85 11.72 8.99 -1.35
N SER A 86 10.62 8.88 -0.60
CA SER A 86 10.67 8.46 0.80
C SER A 86 9.63 7.37 1.11
N PRO A 87 9.99 6.35 1.91
CA PRO A 87 9.03 5.38 2.42
C PRO A 87 8.10 5.98 3.49
N LEU A 88 8.39 7.19 3.99
CA LEU A 88 7.57 7.96 4.90
C LEU A 88 6.97 9.17 4.15
N PRO A 89 5.84 9.74 4.59
CA PRO A 89 5.30 10.97 4.03
C PRO A 89 6.14 12.17 4.53
N GLU A 90 7.25 12.45 3.86
CA GLU A 90 8.14 13.57 4.17
C GLU A 90 7.91 14.74 3.20
N LYS A 91 8.07 15.97 3.71
CA LYS A 91 8.02 17.19 2.90
C LYS A 91 9.08 17.14 1.78
N ASP A 92 8.76 17.71 0.62
CA ASP A 92 9.66 17.81 -0.54
C ASP A 92 10.16 16.44 -1.03
N SER A 93 9.32 15.41 -0.89
CA SER A 93 9.58 14.06 -1.38
C SER A 93 8.33 13.40 -1.94
N ILE A 94 8.52 12.52 -2.92
CA ILE A 94 7.45 11.67 -3.44
C ILE A 94 7.33 10.42 -2.55
N HIS A 95 6.15 10.20 -1.98
CA HIS A 95 5.91 9.08 -1.07
C HIS A 95 5.85 7.74 -1.82
N ALA A 96 6.79 6.83 -1.56
CA ALA A 96 6.89 5.54 -2.24
C ALA A 96 7.09 4.36 -1.27
N PRO A 97 6.05 3.99 -0.52
CA PRO A 97 6.17 2.99 0.53
C PRO A 97 6.21 1.54 0.03
N CYS A 98 5.39 1.19 -0.98
CA CYS A 98 5.21 -0.22 -1.34
C CYS A 98 6.25 -0.77 -2.32
N MET A 99 6.72 0.06 -3.27
CA MET A 99 7.66 -0.31 -4.34
C MET A 99 7.21 -1.43 -5.28
N VAL A 100 5.91 -1.75 -5.30
CA VAL A 100 5.33 -2.79 -6.17
C VAL A 100 4.23 -2.27 -7.09
N GLY A 101 3.93 -0.98 -7.08
CA GLY A 101 2.86 -0.38 -7.89
C GLY A 101 1.46 -0.45 -7.29
N GLY A 102 1.23 -1.29 -6.27
CA GLY A 102 -0.12 -1.52 -5.71
C GLY A 102 -0.76 -0.35 -4.95
N CYS A 103 0.03 0.43 -4.19
CA CYS A 103 -0.52 1.49 -3.33
C CYS A 103 -0.80 2.82 -4.06
N TRP A 104 -0.17 3.02 -5.22
CA TRP A 104 -0.26 4.25 -6.03
C TRP A 104 0.16 5.57 -5.36
N SER A 105 0.72 5.56 -4.15
CA SER A 105 1.14 6.79 -3.45
C SER A 105 2.27 7.56 -4.14
N CYS A 106 3.10 6.87 -4.94
CA CYS A 106 4.19 7.45 -5.72
C CYS A 106 3.76 7.89 -7.13
N ALA A 107 2.45 7.93 -7.39
CA ALA A 107 1.96 8.23 -8.71
C ALA A 107 2.27 9.67 -9.11
N VAL A 108 2.56 9.84 -10.39
CA VAL A 108 2.80 11.12 -11.06
C VAL A 108 1.97 11.13 -12.32
N MET A 109 1.81 12.29 -12.95
CA MET A 109 1.14 12.36 -14.24
C MET A 109 2.12 11.90 -15.33
N ILE A 110 1.70 10.95 -16.14
CA ILE A 110 2.43 10.40 -17.28
C ILE A 110 1.51 10.48 -18.49
N ASP A 111 1.85 11.34 -19.45
CA ASP A 111 1.10 11.53 -20.69
C ASP A 111 -0.38 11.87 -20.44
N GLY A 112 -0.66 12.65 -19.39
CA GLY A 112 -2.01 13.06 -19.00
C GLY A 112 -2.74 12.09 -18.08
N GLU A 113 -2.15 10.93 -17.77
CA GLU A 113 -2.75 9.92 -16.88
C GLU A 113 -1.94 9.73 -15.60
N LEU A 114 -2.63 9.51 -14.48
CA LEU A 114 -1.96 9.16 -13.24
C LEU A 114 -1.37 7.75 -13.37
N ARG A 115 -0.08 7.57 -13.02
CA ARG A 115 0.59 6.25 -13.06
C ARG A 115 1.67 6.11 -11.97
N PRO A 116 1.87 4.90 -11.39
CA PRO A 116 2.85 4.69 -10.32
C PRO A 116 4.30 4.72 -10.82
N SER A 117 5.05 5.76 -10.44
CA SER A 117 6.43 5.97 -10.90
C SER A 117 7.40 4.84 -10.55
N CYS A 118 7.16 4.10 -9.46
CA CYS A 118 8.07 3.05 -8.99
C CYS A 118 8.16 1.82 -9.91
N VAL A 119 7.15 1.61 -10.76
CA VAL A 119 7.05 0.44 -11.64
C VAL A 119 6.90 0.80 -13.11
N THR A 120 6.45 2.02 -13.44
CA THR A 120 6.30 2.44 -14.84
C THR A 120 7.67 2.64 -15.51
N PRO A 121 7.96 1.93 -16.62
CA PRO A 121 9.19 2.14 -17.39
C PRO A 121 9.21 3.49 -18.09
N VAL A 122 10.40 4.06 -18.28
CA VAL A 122 10.57 5.21 -19.18
C VAL A 122 10.43 4.79 -20.63
N ARG A 123 9.87 5.67 -21.46
CA ARG A 123 9.73 5.49 -22.91
C ARG A 123 10.02 6.78 -23.65
N GLU A 124 10.48 6.66 -24.90
CA GLU A 124 10.78 7.81 -25.75
C GLU A 124 9.59 8.77 -25.83
N ALA A 125 9.89 10.07 -25.78
CA ALA A 125 8.96 11.18 -25.84
C ALA A 125 7.85 11.20 -24.77
N MET A 126 7.95 10.43 -23.68
CA MET A 126 6.97 10.50 -22.59
C MET A 126 7.03 11.85 -21.87
N ASN A 127 5.87 12.35 -21.44
CA ASN A 127 5.75 13.55 -20.61
C ASN A 127 5.40 13.18 -19.17
N VAL A 128 6.24 13.58 -18.22
CA VAL A 128 6.08 13.34 -16.79
C VAL A 128 5.88 14.68 -16.08
N GLU A 129 4.80 14.80 -15.32
CA GLU A 129 4.56 15.94 -14.43
C GLU A 129 4.48 15.43 -12.99
N THR A 130 5.35 15.96 -12.13
CA THR A 130 5.49 15.46 -10.75
C THR A 130 4.45 16.04 -9.80
N GLU A 131 3.84 17.17 -10.19
CA GLU A 131 2.71 17.75 -9.49
C GLU A 131 1.42 17.18 -10.07
N ILE A 132 0.52 16.74 -9.18
CA ILE A 132 -0.80 16.24 -9.58
C ILE A 132 -1.76 17.42 -9.55
N PRO A 133 -2.40 17.78 -10.68
CA PRO A 133 -3.37 18.87 -10.71
C PRO A 133 -4.52 18.67 -9.72
N ASP A 134 -5.05 19.79 -9.22
CA ASP A 134 -6.27 19.78 -8.41
C ASP A 134 -7.43 19.14 -9.16
N GLY A 135 -8.26 18.39 -8.44
CA GLY A 135 -9.42 17.68 -9.01
C GLY A 135 -9.12 16.33 -9.65
N VAL A 136 -7.85 15.97 -9.91
CA VAL A 136 -7.49 14.61 -10.31
C VAL A 136 -7.72 13.66 -9.14
N GLU A 137 -8.63 12.69 -9.31
CA GLU A 137 -8.90 11.69 -8.29
C GLU A 137 -7.69 10.76 -8.13
N ALA A 138 -7.34 10.46 -6.88
CA ALA A 138 -6.33 9.46 -6.60
C ALA A 138 -6.79 8.09 -7.09
N LEU A 139 -5.84 7.24 -7.48
CA LEU A 139 -6.08 5.86 -7.89
C LEU A 139 -5.40 4.90 -6.91
N ARG A 140 -5.91 3.66 -6.84
CA ARG A 140 -5.33 2.58 -6.05
C ARG A 140 -5.81 1.21 -6.52
N LEU A 141 -4.95 0.20 -6.47
CA LEU A 141 -5.40 -1.18 -6.64
C LEU A 141 -6.12 -1.65 -5.37
N VAL A 142 -7.38 -2.04 -5.52
CA VAL A 142 -8.20 -2.63 -4.47
C VAL A 142 -9.02 -3.75 -5.09
N HIS A 143 -9.05 -4.91 -4.46
CA HIS A 143 -9.75 -6.09 -4.98
C HIS A 143 -10.32 -6.96 -3.86
N GLY A 144 -10.81 -8.14 -4.22
CA GLY A 144 -11.28 -9.15 -3.26
C GLY A 144 -12.50 -8.70 -2.45
N PHE A 145 -13.42 -7.96 -3.08
CA PHE A 145 -14.69 -7.58 -2.47
C PHE A 145 -15.50 -8.84 -2.12
N MET A 146 -15.64 -9.15 -0.84
CA MET A 146 -16.33 -10.36 -0.37
C MET A 146 -16.96 -10.21 1.02
N GLY A 147 -17.97 -11.02 1.30
CA GLY A 147 -18.42 -11.23 2.68
C GLY A 147 -17.35 -11.97 3.48
N HIS A 148 -17.08 -11.51 4.69
CA HIS A 148 -16.03 -12.04 5.55
C HIS A 148 -16.63 -12.53 6.87
N THR A 149 -16.29 -13.76 7.25
CA THR A 149 -16.86 -14.47 8.41
C THR A 149 -16.01 -14.34 9.68
N VAL A 150 -14.74 -13.94 9.55
CA VAL A 150 -13.77 -13.89 10.66
C VAL A 150 -13.57 -12.46 11.18
N GLY A 151 -13.81 -11.44 10.35
CA GLY A 151 -13.65 -10.04 10.69
C GLY A 151 -12.22 -9.52 10.55
N GLY A 152 -12.07 -8.22 10.34
CA GLY A 152 -10.78 -7.51 10.39
C GLY A 152 -10.16 -7.49 11.78
N VAL A 153 -9.01 -6.82 11.91
CA VAL A 153 -8.27 -6.73 13.17
C VAL A 153 -9.14 -6.12 14.25
N GLY A 154 -9.22 -6.83 15.38
CA GLY A 154 -9.97 -6.40 16.55
C GLY A 154 -11.49 -6.50 16.41
N THR A 155 -12.02 -7.16 15.38
CA THR A 155 -13.46 -7.42 15.27
C THR A 155 -13.98 -8.16 16.51
N PRO A 156 -15.04 -7.66 17.17
CA PRO A 156 -15.54 -8.26 18.40
C PRO A 156 -15.86 -9.75 18.29
N TRP A 157 -15.38 -10.54 19.25
CA TRP A 157 -15.55 -11.99 19.24
C TRP A 157 -17.03 -12.41 19.29
N TRP A 158 -17.90 -11.64 19.95
CA TRP A 158 -19.33 -11.95 20.06
C TRP A 158 -20.11 -11.74 18.76
N LEU A 159 -19.52 -11.07 17.76
CA LEU A 159 -20.11 -10.99 16.42
C LEU A 159 -19.89 -12.30 15.63
N LYS A 160 -18.93 -13.14 16.06
CA LYS A 160 -18.59 -14.40 15.38
C LYS A 160 -19.64 -15.46 15.70
N GLY A 161 -20.70 -15.51 14.90
CA GLY A 161 -21.69 -16.59 14.89
C GLY A 161 -21.31 -17.71 13.92
N LEU A 162 -21.83 -18.92 14.14
CA LEU A 162 -21.71 -20.01 13.16
C LEU A 162 -22.42 -19.61 11.86
N SER A 163 -21.68 -19.63 10.75
CA SER A 163 -22.20 -19.59 9.37
C SER A 163 -22.79 -18.28 8.84
N ARG A 164 -22.47 -17.11 9.42
CA ARG A 164 -22.90 -15.78 8.94
C ARG A 164 -21.72 -14.87 8.59
N TYR A 165 -21.85 -14.05 7.53
CA TYR A 165 -20.95 -12.93 7.30
C TYR A 165 -21.09 -11.88 8.40
N ILE A 166 -19.96 -11.41 8.92
CA ILE A 166 -19.94 -10.41 9.99
C ILE A 166 -19.52 -9.03 9.47
N GLU A 167 -18.89 -9.00 8.29
CA GLU A 167 -18.55 -7.78 7.57
C GLU A 167 -18.48 -8.03 6.05
N ALA A 168 -18.53 -6.94 5.29
CA ALA A 168 -18.14 -6.87 3.89
C ALA A 168 -16.72 -6.30 3.83
N ALA A 169 -15.81 -6.93 3.09
CA ALA A 169 -14.40 -6.54 3.08
C ALA A 169 -13.87 -6.33 1.66
N CYS A 170 -12.92 -5.42 1.52
CA CYS A 170 -12.07 -5.29 0.33
C CYS A 170 -10.60 -5.16 0.76
N PHE A 171 -9.69 -5.50 -0.14
CA PHE A 171 -8.26 -5.60 0.16
C PHE A 171 -7.46 -4.64 -0.70
N ALA A 172 -6.74 -3.74 -0.03
CA ALA A 172 -5.92 -2.72 -0.66
C ALA A 172 -4.51 -3.27 -0.95
N CYS A 173 -4.01 -3.09 -2.18
CA CYS A 173 -2.69 -3.59 -2.57
C CYS A 173 -1.56 -2.69 -2.07
N GLY A 174 -0.37 -3.30 -1.96
CA GLY A 174 0.85 -2.66 -1.47
C GLY A 174 0.90 -2.59 0.06
N CYS A 175 2.09 -2.86 0.63
CA CYS A 175 2.40 -2.68 2.04
C CYS A 175 3.79 -2.03 2.19
N ASN A 176 4.00 -1.26 3.27
CA ASN A 176 5.31 -0.71 3.64
C ASN A 176 6.16 -1.66 4.49
N LEU A 177 5.61 -2.79 4.94
CA LEU A 177 6.30 -3.84 5.68
C LEU A 177 6.62 -5.05 4.78
N ARG A 178 7.42 -6.00 5.26
CA ARG A 178 7.87 -7.22 4.56
C ARG A 178 7.69 -8.46 5.44
N CYS A 179 6.57 -8.54 6.15
CA CYS A 179 6.29 -9.64 7.08
C CYS A 179 6.39 -11.00 6.36
N PRO A 180 7.31 -11.90 6.75
CA PRO A 180 7.44 -13.22 6.12
C PRO A 180 6.18 -14.09 6.24
N GLN A 181 5.35 -13.82 7.26
CA GLN A 181 4.12 -14.56 7.59
C GLN A 181 2.86 -13.87 7.06
N CYS A 182 2.99 -12.93 6.11
CA CYS A 182 1.85 -12.16 5.61
C CYS A 182 0.79 -13.08 4.98
N GLN A 183 -0.40 -13.12 5.60
CA GLN A 183 -1.54 -13.88 5.05
C GLN A 183 -2.07 -13.26 3.75
N ASN A 184 -1.96 -11.93 3.63
CA ASN A 184 -2.38 -11.16 2.46
C ASN A 184 -1.22 -10.93 1.47
N TRP A 185 -0.24 -11.84 1.38
CA TRP A 185 0.96 -11.60 0.58
C TRP A 185 0.63 -11.42 -0.91
N THR A 186 -0.37 -12.13 -1.43
CA THR A 186 -0.80 -11.99 -2.83
C THR A 186 -1.34 -10.58 -3.12
N THR A 187 -2.19 -10.05 -2.24
CA THR A 187 -2.67 -8.65 -2.30
C THR A 187 -1.53 -7.65 -2.09
N THR A 188 -0.66 -7.92 -1.12
CA THR A 188 0.45 -7.03 -0.73
C THR A 188 1.40 -6.76 -1.88
N TYR A 189 1.69 -7.80 -2.67
CA TYR A 189 2.63 -7.74 -3.77
C TYR A 189 1.97 -7.65 -5.16
N CYS A 190 0.64 -7.49 -5.21
CA CYS A 190 -0.08 -7.20 -6.44
C CYS A 190 0.18 -5.76 -6.92
N GLY A 191 0.54 -5.63 -8.20
CA GLY A 191 0.96 -4.37 -8.81
C GLY A 191 0.51 -4.18 -10.26
N LYS A 192 -0.25 -5.13 -10.81
CA LYS A 192 -0.51 -5.26 -12.26
C LYS A 192 -2.00 -5.24 -12.62
N GLU A 193 -2.88 -5.02 -11.65
CA GLU A 193 -4.32 -4.92 -11.88
C GLU A 193 -4.75 -3.51 -12.29
N GLU A 194 -6.03 -3.36 -12.64
CA GLU A 194 -6.64 -2.07 -12.90
C GLU A 194 -6.95 -1.32 -11.58
N PRO A 195 -6.55 -0.06 -11.43
CA PRO A 195 -6.86 0.71 -10.25
C PRO A 195 -8.32 1.15 -10.20
N MET A 196 -8.81 1.35 -8.99
CA MET A 196 -10.12 1.95 -8.74
C MET A 196 -9.98 3.39 -8.23
N THR A 197 -10.94 4.23 -8.60
CA THR A 197 -11.16 5.50 -7.90
C THR A 197 -11.83 5.24 -6.55
N PRO A 198 -11.75 6.18 -5.59
CA PRO A 198 -12.48 6.08 -4.33
C PRO A 198 -13.98 5.91 -4.50
N LYS A 199 -14.56 6.56 -5.53
CA LYS A 199 -15.98 6.45 -5.86
C LYS A 199 -16.34 5.02 -6.28
N MET A 200 -15.61 4.45 -7.24
CA MET A 200 -15.88 3.10 -7.72
C MET A 200 -15.79 2.08 -6.58
N ALA A 201 -14.74 2.14 -5.77
CA ALA A 201 -14.57 1.22 -4.64
C ALA A 201 -15.70 1.36 -3.59
N ALA A 202 -16.14 2.60 -3.29
CA ALA A 202 -17.23 2.84 -2.35
C ALA A 202 -18.58 2.34 -2.88
N GLU A 203 -18.84 2.48 -4.18
CA GLU A 203 -20.05 1.97 -4.84
C GLU A 203 -20.07 0.43 -4.84
N THR A 204 -18.94 -0.23 -5.12
CA THR A 204 -18.81 -1.69 -5.04
C THR A 204 -19.00 -2.19 -3.62
N MET A 205 -18.36 -1.56 -2.63
CA MET A 205 -18.51 -1.92 -1.21
C MET A 205 -19.96 -1.75 -0.72
N THR A 206 -20.63 -0.67 -1.12
CA THR A 206 -22.04 -0.43 -0.76
C THR A 206 -22.97 -1.50 -1.32
N GLN A 207 -22.75 -1.95 -2.56
CA GLN A 207 -23.49 -3.06 -3.15
C GLN A 207 -23.23 -4.37 -2.40
N LEU A 208 -21.97 -4.64 -2.07
CA LEU A 208 -21.59 -5.82 -1.30
C LEU A 208 -22.22 -5.82 0.10
N ARG A 209 -22.23 -4.68 0.79
CA ARG A 209 -22.91 -4.52 2.09
C ARG A 209 -24.38 -4.91 1.98
N ARG A 210 -25.10 -4.40 0.97
CA ARG A 210 -26.52 -4.72 0.75
C ARG A 210 -26.74 -6.20 0.47
N TRP A 211 -25.87 -6.81 -0.34
CA TRP A 211 -25.96 -8.22 -0.70
C TRP A 211 -25.68 -9.15 0.49
N THR A 212 -24.69 -8.82 1.30
CA THR A 212 -24.31 -9.60 2.49
C THR A 212 -25.21 -9.35 3.70
N GLY A 213 -25.93 -8.22 3.75
CA GLY A 213 -26.82 -7.86 4.86
C GLY A 213 -26.08 -7.53 6.16
N VAL A 214 -24.84 -7.04 6.07
CA VAL A 214 -23.98 -6.71 7.21
C VAL A 214 -23.87 -5.20 7.39
N ASP A 215 -23.58 -4.77 8.62
CA ASP A 215 -23.42 -3.35 8.94
C ASP A 215 -21.98 -2.87 8.82
N ARG A 216 -21.01 -3.79 8.96
CA ARG A 216 -19.57 -3.49 8.93
C ARG A 216 -19.00 -3.63 7.52
N MET A 217 -18.32 -2.59 7.07
CA MET A 217 -17.58 -2.53 5.81
C MET A 217 -16.11 -2.26 6.13
N ALA A 218 -15.25 -3.24 5.88
CA ALA A 218 -13.83 -3.18 6.16
C ALA A 218 -13.00 -2.92 4.90
N ILE A 219 -12.00 -2.06 5.01
CA ILE A 219 -10.86 -2.04 4.11
C ILE A 219 -9.63 -2.59 4.84
N SER A 220 -9.09 -3.68 4.30
CA SER A 220 -7.94 -4.42 4.84
C SER A 220 -6.93 -4.69 3.72
N GLY A 221 -6.13 -5.75 3.81
CA GLY A 221 -5.18 -6.16 2.74
C GLY A 221 -3.73 -5.95 3.12
N GLY A 222 -2.97 -5.29 2.23
CA GLY A 222 -1.56 -4.94 2.47
C GLY A 222 -1.44 -3.91 3.60
N GLU A 223 -1.36 -2.63 3.27
CA GLU A 223 -1.49 -1.55 4.26
C GLU A 223 -2.45 -0.48 3.75
N SER A 224 -3.62 -0.34 4.36
CA SER A 224 -4.69 0.55 3.88
C SER A 224 -4.30 2.03 3.92
N THR A 225 -3.40 2.45 4.80
CA THR A 225 -3.11 3.88 5.02
C THR A 225 -2.07 4.48 4.07
N LEU A 226 -1.44 3.69 3.20
CA LEU A 226 -0.35 4.14 2.32
C LEU A 226 -0.71 5.32 1.41
N ASN A 227 -1.97 5.40 0.95
CA ASN A 227 -2.45 6.44 0.04
C ASN A 227 -3.54 7.27 0.72
N ARG A 228 -3.11 8.30 1.45
CA ARG A 228 -3.97 9.19 2.25
C ARG A 228 -5.09 9.84 1.45
N ARG A 229 -4.78 10.42 0.29
CA ARG A 229 -5.78 11.03 -0.61
C ARG A 229 -6.87 10.04 -1.02
N TRP A 230 -6.46 8.82 -1.39
CA TRP A 230 -7.40 7.79 -1.81
C TRP A 230 -8.25 7.29 -0.63
N LEU A 231 -7.62 6.96 0.50
CA LEU A 231 -8.33 6.37 1.65
C LEU A 231 -9.34 7.34 2.27
N THR A 232 -8.96 8.59 2.51
CA THR A 232 -9.89 9.59 3.06
C THR A 232 -11.08 9.80 2.12
N ALA A 233 -10.83 9.93 0.82
CA ALA A 233 -11.88 10.10 -0.16
C ALA A 233 -12.81 8.87 -0.18
N TYR A 234 -12.25 7.66 -0.10
CA TYR A 234 -13.02 6.41 -0.09
C TYR A 234 -13.93 6.34 1.13
N VAL A 235 -13.40 6.59 2.34
CA VAL A 235 -14.18 6.62 3.58
C VAL A 235 -15.31 7.65 3.49
N GLY A 236 -15.01 8.86 3.01
CA GLY A 236 -16.00 9.93 2.83
C GLY A 236 -17.10 9.59 1.84
N ARG A 237 -16.76 8.95 0.71
CA ARG A 237 -17.74 8.49 -0.28
C ARG A 237 -18.59 7.34 0.28
N LEU A 238 -17.96 6.38 0.97
CA LEU A 238 -18.64 5.24 1.55
C LEU A 238 -19.65 5.67 2.61
N LYS A 239 -19.29 6.64 3.47
CA LYS A 239 -20.22 7.18 4.48
C LYS A 239 -21.40 7.91 3.84
N LYS A 240 -21.17 8.67 2.77
CA LYS A 240 -22.25 9.34 2.02
C LYS A 240 -23.23 8.35 1.40
N LEU A 241 -22.74 7.21 0.91
CA LEU A 241 -23.56 6.15 0.31
C LEU A 241 -24.28 5.28 1.36
N ASN A 242 -23.80 5.27 2.60
CA ASN A 242 -24.34 4.51 3.73
C ASN A 242 -24.58 5.44 4.94
N PRO A 243 -25.56 6.37 4.84
CA PRO A 243 -25.78 7.39 5.85
C PRO A 243 -26.45 6.87 7.13
N ASP A 244 -27.01 5.66 7.09
CA ASP A 244 -27.69 5.04 8.23
C ASP A 244 -26.74 4.90 9.45
N PRO A 245 -27.29 4.95 10.68
CA PRO A 245 -26.49 4.93 11.91
C PRO A 245 -25.80 3.58 12.16
N GLU A 246 -26.35 2.48 11.60
CA GLU A 246 -25.79 1.14 11.76
C GLU A 246 -24.53 0.95 10.92
N ALA A 247 -24.38 1.65 9.79
CA ALA A 247 -23.22 1.54 8.92
C ALA A 247 -21.90 1.82 9.66
N ARG A 248 -21.09 0.76 9.80
CA ARG A 248 -19.75 0.77 10.41
C ARG A 248 -18.69 0.74 9.31
N ILE A 249 -17.80 1.74 9.28
CA ILE A 249 -16.68 1.83 8.33
C ILE A 249 -15.39 1.53 9.08
N HIS A 250 -14.78 0.38 8.77
CA HIS A 250 -13.62 -0.18 9.45
C HIS A 250 -12.36 -0.04 8.60
N VAL A 251 -11.35 0.65 9.13
CA VAL A 251 -10.01 0.72 8.55
C VAL A 251 -9.05 -0.21 9.29
N ASP A 252 -8.63 -1.29 8.65
CA ASP A 252 -7.54 -2.16 9.14
C ASP A 252 -6.19 -1.61 8.69
N THR A 253 -5.23 -1.58 9.61
CA THR A 253 -3.93 -0.94 9.39
C THR A 253 -2.85 -1.49 10.33
N ASN A 254 -1.59 -1.43 9.92
CA ASN A 254 -0.42 -1.61 10.78
C ASN A 254 -0.07 -0.34 11.59
N ALA A 255 -0.82 0.75 11.41
CA ALA A 255 -0.70 2.06 12.07
C ALA A 255 0.62 2.82 11.85
N THR A 256 1.58 2.26 11.12
CA THR A 256 2.94 2.81 11.03
C THR A 256 3.04 4.14 10.26
N LEU A 257 2.00 4.52 9.51
CA LEU A 257 1.92 5.81 8.81
C LEU A 257 0.83 6.74 9.35
N LEU A 258 0.09 6.33 10.39
CA LEU A 258 -0.93 7.18 10.98
C LEU A 258 -0.29 8.30 11.79
N THR A 259 -0.76 9.52 11.56
CA THR A 259 -0.45 10.70 12.36
C THR A 259 -1.75 11.21 12.99
N PRO A 260 -1.68 12.01 14.07
CA PRO A 260 -2.87 12.60 14.69
C PRO A 260 -3.82 13.27 13.68
N ASP A 261 -3.28 14.11 12.79
CA ASP A 261 -4.07 14.82 11.77
C ASP A 261 -4.68 13.87 10.73
N TYR A 262 -4.02 12.76 10.40
CA TYR A 262 -4.58 11.76 9.49
C TYR A 262 -5.69 10.95 10.17
N ILE A 263 -5.54 10.62 11.46
CA ILE A 263 -6.60 9.98 12.26
C ILE A 263 -7.83 10.88 12.32
N ASP A 264 -7.66 12.15 12.66
CA ASP A 264 -8.74 13.14 12.73
C ASP A 264 -9.46 13.27 11.38
N GLU A 265 -8.69 13.28 10.28
CA GLU A 265 -9.20 13.35 8.91
C GLU A 265 -10.07 12.12 8.57
N LEU A 266 -9.61 10.91 8.90
CA LEU A 266 -10.37 9.67 8.65
C LEU A 266 -11.67 9.63 9.47
N ILE A 267 -11.62 10.04 10.74
CA ILE A 267 -12.80 10.11 11.61
C ILE A 267 -13.79 11.16 11.06
N LYS A 268 -13.31 12.34 10.69
CA LYS A 268 -14.12 13.38 10.05
C LYS A 268 -14.74 12.91 8.73
N ALA A 269 -14.04 12.09 7.96
CA ALA A 269 -14.56 11.50 6.73
C ALA A 269 -15.66 10.47 6.98
N GLY A 270 -15.72 9.85 8.16
CA GLY A 270 -16.77 8.91 8.56
C GLY A 270 -16.27 7.54 9.00
N MET A 271 -14.98 7.37 9.29
CA MET A 271 -14.46 6.15 9.90
C MET A 271 -15.05 5.96 11.30
N THR A 272 -15.59 4.77 11.58
CA THR A 272 -16.23 4.44 12.86
C THR A 272 -15.51 3.32 13.61
N ASP A 273 -14.66 2.57 12.92
CA ASP A 273 -13.94 1.42 13.45
C ASP A 273 -12.50 1.45 12.92
N ILE A 274 -11.53 1.16 13.77
CA ILE A 274 -10.12 1.07 13.38
C ILE A 274 -9.43 -0.11 14.05
N GLY A 275 -8.66 -0.84 13.25
CA GLY A 275 -7.93 -2.04 13.64
C GLY A 275 -6.41 -1.90 13.50
N PRO A 276 -5.70 -1.25 14.44
CA PRO A 276 -4.23 -1.17 14.41
C PRO A 276 -3.58 -2.50 14.84
N ASP A 277 -2.77 -3.10 13.96
CA ASP A 277 -1.94 -4.28 14.22
C ASP A 277 -0.46 -3.87 14.42
N LEU A 278 -0.03 -3.79 15.68
CA LEU A 278 1.20 -3.10 16.09
C LEU A 278 2.48 -3.89 15.87
N LYS A 279 2.40 -5.18 15.51
CA LYS A 279 3.52 -6.09 15.19
C LYS A 279 4.59 -6.33 16.26
N GLY A 280 4.79 -5.45 17.25
CA GLY A 280 5.75 -5.64 18.33
C GLY A 280 5.93 -4.38 19.18
N LEU A 281 6.56 -4.55 20.35
CA LEU A 281 6.91 -3.46 21.28
C LEU A 281 8.41 -3.10 21.23
N LYS A 282 9.27 -4.11 21.15
CA LYS A 282 10.74 -3.96 21.06
C LYS A 282 11.16 -3.88 19.59
N LEU A 283 12.17 -3.07 19.29
CA LEU A 283 12.63 -2.84 17.92
C LEU A 283 13.11 -4.12 17.24
N GLU A 284 13.85 -4.96 17.95
CA GLU A 284 14.39 -6.22 17.44
C GLU A 284 13.25 -7.14 17.00
N THR A 285 12.26 -7.35 17.87
CA THR A 285 11.06 -8.14 17.55
C THR A 285 10.25 -7.53 16.41
N PHE A 286 10.07 -6.20 16.40
CA PHE A 286 9.36 -5.52 15.32
C PHE A 286 10.06 -5.75 13.98
N MET A 287 11.39 -5.64 13.91
CA MET A 287 12.16 -5.90 12.69
C MET A 287 12.05 -7.37 12.25
N GLU A 288 12.07 -8.31 13.19
CA GLU A 288 11.91 -9.74 12.90
C GLU A 288 10.52 -10.06 12.32
N VAL A 289 9.45 -9.59 12.97
CA VAL A 289 8.06 -9.80 12.54
C VAL A 289 7.76 -9.08 11.21
N THR A 290 8.33 -7.89 11.01
CA THR A 290 8.04 -7.07 9.82
C THR A 290 9.00 -7.29 8.65
N GLY A 291 10.06 -8.08 8.83
CA GLY A 291 11.08 -8.32 7.81
C GLY A 291 11.90 -7.07 7.43
N LEU A 292 11.76 -5.95 8.14
CA LEU A 292 12.49 -4.72 7.87
C LEU A 292 13.97 -4.87 8.22
N LYS A 293 14.84 -4.45 7.31
CA LYS A 293 16.31 -4.51 7.49
C LYS A 293 16.93 -3.18 7.89
N ASN A 294 16.27 -2.06 7.58
CA ASN A 294 16.75 -0.72 7.95
C ASN A 294 16.30 -0.36 9.36
N LYS A 295 17.25 -0.35 10.32
CA LYS A 295 16.99 -0.07 11.74
C LYS A 295 16.36 1.30 11.99
N VAL A 296 16.83 2.34 11.29
CA VAL A 296 16.33 3.72 11.45
C VAL A 296 14.87 3.83 10.98
N LEU A 297 14.55 3.25 9.83
CA LEU A 297 13.18 3.22 9.33
C LEU A 297 12.27 2.40 10.25
N ALA A 298 12.72 1.22 10.68
CA ALA A 298 11.96 0.35 11.57
C ALA A 298 11.62 1.03 12.90
N LEU A 299 12.59 1.73 13.50
CA LEU A 299 12.36 2.50 14.73
C LEU A 299 11.28 3.57 14.53
N LYS A 300 11.37 4.36 13.45
CA LYS A 300 10.37 5.39 13.14
C LYS A 300 8.97 4.82 12.95
N LEU A 301 8.84 3.69 12.23
CA LEU A 301 7.55 3.03 11.98
C LEU A 301 6.95 2.45 13.27
N LEU A 302 7.79 1.85 14.12
CA LEU A 302 7.39 1.32 15.43
C LEU A 302 6.93 2.45 16.37
N GLU A 303 7.73 3.51 16.53
CA GLU A 303 7.35 4.64 17.38
C GLU A 303 6.05 5.29 16.89
N ASN A 304 5.89 5.40 15.57
CA ASN A 304 4.68 5.99 15.01
C ASN A 304 3.44 5.13 15.24
N SER A 305 3.53 3.79 15.13
CA SER A 305 2.38 2.91 15.35
C SER A 305 1.87 2.99 16.80
N TRP A 306 2.77 2.99 17.78
CA TRP A 306 2.39 3.14 19.19
C TRP A 306 1.90 4.56 19.52
N ARG A 307 2.51 5.59 18.94
CA ARG A 307 2.01 6.97 19.07
C ARG A 307 0.61 7.13 18.49
N ALA A 308 0.35 6.53 17.33
CA ALA A 308 -0.98 6.53 16.71
C ALA A 308 -2.01 5.81 17.59
N LEU A 309 -1.67 4.64 18.15
CA LEU A 309 -2.55 3.96 19.10
C LEU A 309 -2.83 4.82 20.33
N LYS A 310 -1.79 5.41 20.93
CA LYS A 310 -1.97 6.29 22.10
C LYS A 310 -2.93 7.44 21.78
N TYR A 311 -2.74 8.10 20.64
CA TYR A 311 -3.60 9.20 20.22
C TYR A 311 -5.06 8.76 20.01
N LEU A 312 -5.29 7.59 19.39
CA LEU A 312 -6.62 7.00 19.22
C LEU A 312 -7.31 6.76 20.57
N VAL A 313 -6.62 6.12 21.51
CA VAL A 313 -7.18 5.81 22.84
C VAL A 313 -7.44 7.09 23.63
N ASP A 314 -6.48 8.02 23.69
CA ASP A 314 -6.63 9.25 24.49
C ASP A 314 -7.78 10.14 24.01
N ASN A 315 -8.02 10.21 22.69
CA ASN A 315 -8.94 11.21 22.11
C ASN A 315 -10.27 10.63 21.62
N TYR A 316 -10.30 9.34 21.27
CA TYR A 316 -11.43 8.71 20.57
C TYR A 316 -11.94 7.44 21.22
N TRP A 317 -11.40 7.03 22.38
CA TRP A 317 -11.98 5.96 23.17
C TRP A 317 -13.44 6.24 23.51
N GLY A 318 -14.31 5.25 23.27
CA GLY A 318 -15.76 5.36 23.44
C GLY A 318 -16.50 6.17 22.37
N LYS A 319 -15.78 6.87 21.47
CA LYS A 319 -16.38 7.61 20.33
C LYS A 319 -16.42 6.77 19.06
N ILE A 320 -15.40 5.95 18.85
CA ILE A 320 -15.29 4.98 17.77
C ILE A 320 -14.93 3.61 18.36
N PHE A 321 -15.06 2.56 17.56
CA PHE A 321 -14.55 1.24 17.95
C PHE A 321 -13.05 1.15 17.64
N ILE A 322 -12.25 0.80 18.64
CA ILE A 322 -10.80 0.64 18.51
C ILE A 322 -10.46 -0.80 18.90
N GLY A 323 -10.02 -1.58 17.91
CA GLY A 323 -9.66 -2.98 18.09
C GLY A 323 -8.16 -3.20 17.84
N VAL A 324 -7.38 -3.45 18.89
CA VAL A 324 -5.91 -3.50 18.76
C VAL A 324 -5.41 -4.93 18.58
N GLY A 325 -4.62 -5.16 17.54
CA GLY A 325 -3.84 -6.38 17.34
C GLY A 325 -2.44 -6.24 17.93
N VAL A 326 -2.12 -7.08 18.91
CA VAL A 326 -0.77 -7.20 19.47
C VAL A 326 -0.36 -8.66 19.40
N PRO A 327 0.73 -9.02 18.68
CA PRO A 327 1.23 -10.38 18.74
C PRO A 327 1.58 -10.73 20.19
N TYR A 328 1.14 -11.89 20.67
CA TYR A 328 1.43 -12.34 22.02
C TYR A 328 1.83 -13.82 21.99
N ASN A 329 3.13 -14.05 22.08
CA ASN A 329 3.72 -15.37 22.21
C ASN A 329 5.01 -15.21 23.02
N PRO A 330 5.21 -15.91 24.14
CA PRO A 330 6.41 -15.79 24.98
C PRO A 330 7.74 -16.00 24.23
N SER A 331 7.74 -16.77 23.14
CA SER A 331 8.91 -17.00 22.29
C SER A 331 9.24 -15.82 21.36
N LEU A 332 8.30 -14.88 21.18
CA LEU A 332 8.43 -13.74 20.27
C LEU A 332 8.42 -12.39 21.02
N ILE A 333 7.56 -12.26 22.04
CA ILE A 333 7.37 -11.04 22.84
C ILE A 333 7.36 -11.42 24.32
N SER A 334 8.40 -10.99 25.04
CA SER A 334 8.40 -10.91 26.51
C SER A 334 7.94 -9.51 26.94
N LEU A 335 6.81 -9.45 27.64
CA LEU A 335 6.28 -8.22 28.24
C LEU A 335 7.15 -7.74 29.39
#